data_AF-K2BZH3-F1
#
_entry.id   AF-K2BZH3-F1
#
_cell.length_a   1.000
_cell.length_b   1.000
_cell.length_c   1.000
_cell.angle_alpha   90.00
_cell.angle_beta   90.00
_cell.angle_gamma   90.00
#
_symmetry.space_group_name_H-M   'P 1'
#
loop_
_entity.id
_entity.type
_entity.pdbx_description
1 polymer ?
#
loop_
_entity_poly.entity_id
_entity_poly.type
_entity_poly.pdbx_seq_one_letter_code
_entity_poly.pdbx_strand_id
1 'polypeptide(L)'
;MSNSPGISGYLTAVKKLPPGILVLLLFIVVELCFMSQLAVRDIPLPVGPVVLSGVVARIYVLLSMMLLIGLCIGLVRKRSWARMLGIVWYLYDIVLAAANYVSFVQSPGSFMDMYQQYKPDDVPMLSEIIITRVLGVNMIFLFISGGIIIGYLYRSKKYFSR
;
A
#
# COMPACT_ATOMS: atom_id res chain seq x y z
N MET A 1 34.95 -2.81 -8.13
CA MET A 1 34.45 -1.96 -7.03
C MET A 1 33.37 -1.04 -7.59
N SER A 2 32.11 -1.24 -7.22
CA SER A 2 30.97 -0.46 -7.71
C SER A 2 30.88 0.84 -6.90
N ASN A 3 31.11 2.00 -7.55
CA ASN A 3 30.86 3.32 -6.98
C ASN A 3 29.37 3.45 -6.62
N SER A 4 29.03 3.16 -5.37
CA SER A 4 27.72 3.48 -4.82
C SER A 4 27.53 4.99 -4.93
N PRO A 5 26.51 5.50 -5.66
CA PRO A 5 26.24 6.91 -5.67
C PRO A 5 25.95 7.37 -4.23
N GLY A 6 26.59 8.44 -3.78
CA GLY A 6 26.24 9.08 -2.52
C GLY A 6 24.80 9.61 -2.53
N ILE A 7 24.29 10.08 -1.39
CA ILE A 7 22.92 10.61 -1.23
C ILE A 7 22.57 11.66 -2.32
N SER A 8 23.54 12.51 -2.68
CA SER A 8 23.41 13.50 -3.77
C SER A 8 23.10 12.87 -5.14
N GLY A 9 23.68 11.70 -5.43
CA GLY A 9 23.41 10.95 -6.66
C GLY A 9 21.98 10.39 -6.73
N TYR A 10 21.43 9.95 -5.59
CA TYR A 10 20.04 9.50 -5.52
C TYR A 10 19.04 10.65 -5.68
N LEU A 11 19.28 11.80 -5.05
CA LEU A 11 18.43 12.99 -5.22
C LEU A 11 18.41 13.48 -6.68
N THR A 12 19.55 13.40 -7.36
CA THR A 12 19.66 13.76 -8.78
C THR A 12 18.93 12.75 -9.68
N ALA A 13 18.92 11.47 -9.31
CA ALA A 13 18.17 10.45 -10.02
C ALA A 13 16.66 10.65 -9.86
N VAL A 14 16.19 11.01 -8.66
CA VAL A 14 14.77 11.30 -8.36
C VAL A 14 14.26 12.49 -9.18
N LYS A 15 15.05 13.57 -9.31
CA LYS A 15 14.68 14.73 -10.13
C LYS A 15 14.48 14.42 -11.62
N LYS A 16 15.03 13.30 -12.11
CA LYS A 16 14.89 12.85 -13.51
C LYS A 16 13.75 11.85 -13.71
N LEU A 17 12.98 11.54 -12.66
CA LEU A 17 11.85 10.62 -12.76
C LEU A 17 10.65 11.33 -13.41
N PRO A 18 9.88 10.62 -14.25
CA PRO A 18 8.61 11.14 -14.74
C PRO A 18 7.67 11.48 -13.58
N PRO A 19 6.82 12.51 -13.70
CA PRO A 19 5.89 12.90 -12.63
C PRO A 19 5.00 11.76 -12.13
N GLY A 20 4.53 10.88 -13.03
CA GLY A 20 3.71 9.72 -12.63
C GLY A 20 4.46 8.71 -11.75
N ILE A 21 5.77 8.53 -11.96
CA ILE A 21 6.59 7.68 -11.09
C ILE A 21 6.81 8.32 -9.73
N LEU A 22 6.94 9.66 -9.66
CA LEU A 22 7.07 10.38 -8.39
C LEU A 22 5.80 10.26 -7.53
N VAL A 23 4.63 10.42 -8.14
CA VAL A 23 3.34 10.23 -7.45
C VAL A 23 3.22 8.81 -6.90
N LEU A 24 3.63 7.81 -7.70
CA LEU A 24 3.60 6.42 -7.29
C LEU A 24 4.57 6.11 -6.15
N LEU A 25 5.79 6.65 -6.20
CA LEU A 25 6.75 6.54 -5.10
C LEU A 25 6.22 7.20 -3.82
N LEU A 26 5.57 8.37 -3.93
CA LEU A 26 4.95 9.03 -2.78
C LEU A 26 3.87 8.15 -2.15
N PHE A 27 3.02 7.54 -2.98
CA PHE A 27 1.99 6.62 -2.52
C PHE A 27 2.59 5.43 -1.76
N ILE A 28 3.61 4.77 -2.34
CA ILE A 28 4.30 3.64 -1.69
C ILE A 28 4.94 4.07 -0.37
N VAL A 29 5.53 5.26 -0.29
CA VAL A 29 6.13 5.76 0.96
C VAL A 29 5.07 5.99 2.04
N VAL A 30 3.92 6.56 1.68
CA VAL A 30 2.81 6.73 2.63
C VAL A 30 2.31 5.37 3.13
N GLU A 31 2.18 4.39 2.24
CA GLU A 31 1.78 3.03 2.59
C GLU A 31 2.82 2.32 3.49
N LEU A 32 4.11 2.48 3.20
CA LEU A 32 5.20 1.99 4.04
C LEU A 32 5.15 2.59 5.45
N CYS A 33 4.94 3.90 5.56
CA CYS A 33 4.76 4.58 6.84
C CYS A 33 3.56 4.00 7.60
N PHE A 34 2.42 3.82 6.92
CA PHE A 34 1.23 3.22 7.51
C PHE A 34 1.51 1.80 8.03
N MET A 35 2.03 0.91 7.19
CA MET A 35 2.37 -0.47 7.54
C MET A 35 3.37 -0.54 8.71
N SER A 36 4.36 0.36 8.74
CA SER A 36 5.31 0.42 9.86
C SER A 36 4.65 0.78 11.20
N GLN A 37 3.63 1.63 11.21
CA GLN A 37 2.85 1.93 12.42
C GLN A 37 2.06 0.70 12.89
N LEU A 38 1.50 -0.07 11.95
CA LEU A 38 0.76 -1.30 12.29
C LEU A 38 1.66 -2.36 12.91
N ALA A 39 2.88 -2.53 12.39
CA ALA A 39 3.86 -3.45 12.94
C ALA A 39 4.25 -3.09 14.39
N VAL A 40 4.41 -1.80 14.69
CA VAL A 40 4.83 -1.33 16.02
C VAL A 40 3.71 -1.50 17.05
N ARG A 41 2.45 -1.30 16.65
CA ARG A 41 1.29 -1.33 17.55
C ARG A 41 0.64 -2.71 17.67
N ASP A 42 1.15 -3.73 16.98
CA ASP A 42 0.64 -5.11 16.96
C ASP A 42 -0.87 -5.20 16.63
N ILE A 43 -1.34 -4.30 15.76
CA ILE A 43 -2.75 -4.19 15.43
C ILE A 43 -3.16 -5.34 14.49
N PRO A 44 -4.29 -6.03 14.74
CA PRO A 44 -4.78 -7.06 13.84
C PRO A 44 -5.11 -6.49 12.46
N LEU A 45 -4.80 -7.25 11.41
CA LEU A 45 -4.88 -6.82 10.02
C LEU A 45 -5.99 -7.56 9.28
N PRO A 46 -6.94 -6.84 8.68
CA PRO A 46 -7.95 -7.46 7.84
C PRO A 46 -7.35 -7.80 6.47
N VAL A 47 -7.30 -9.09 6.13
CA VAL A 47 -6.87 -9.61 4.84
C VAL A 47 -8.02 -10.39 4.21
N GLY A 48 -8.99 -9.64 3.69
CA GLY A 48 -10.27 -10.15 3.22
C GLY A 48 -11.13 -10.68 4.38
N PRO A 49 -11.59 -11.94 4.34
CA PRO A 49 -12.40 -12.53 5.40
C PRO A 49 -11.59 -12.95 6.63
N VAL A 50 -10.25 -12.90 6.55
CA VAL A 50 -9.36 -13.35 7.63
C VAL A 50 -8.75 -12.15 8.33
N VAL A 51 -8.78 -12.14 9.66
CA VAL A 51 -8.05 -11.17 10.48
C VAL A 51 -6.75 -11.82 10.94
N LEU A 52 -5.62 -11.30 10.49
CA LEU A 52 -4.31 -11.74 10.95
C LEU A 52 -3.97 -11.05 12.27
N SER A 53 -3.39 -11.77 13.22
CA SER A 53 -2.97 -11.21 14.51
C SER A 53 -1.62 -11.78 14.96
N GLY A 54 -0.99 -11.07 15.91
CA GLY A 54 0.29 -11.47 16.52
C GLY A 54 1.41 -11.71 15.50
N VAL A 55 2.14 -12.82 15.66
CA VAL A 55 3.31 -13.14 14.82
C VAL A 55 2.97 -13.23 13.34
N VAL A 56 1.79 -13.76 12.98
CA VAL A 56 1.38 -13.91 11.58
C VAL A 56 1.17 -12.55 10.93
N ALA A 57 0.51 -11.61 11.62
CA ALA A 57 0.35 -10.24 11.14
C ALA A 57 1.71 -9.54 10.95
N ARG A 58 2.63 -9.70 11.90
CA ARG A 58 3.97 -9.11 11.80
C ARG A 58 4.76 -9.62 10.60
N ILE A 59 4.73 -10.93 10.35
CA ILE A 59 5.38 -11.54 9.18
C ILE A 59 4.77 -10.98 7.90
N TYR A 60 3.43 -10.88 7.83
CA TYR A 60 2.74 -10.31 6.67
C TYR A 60 3.16 -8.85 6.39
N VAL A 61 3.24 -8.03 7.45
CA VAL A 61 3.67 -6.63 7.33
C VAL A 61 5.12 -6.54 6.85
N LEU A 62 6.02 -7.33 7.43
CA LEU A 62 7.44 -7.33 7.04
C LEU A 62 7.62 -7.72 5.57
N LEU A 63 6.92 -8.77 5.12
CA LEU A 63 6.95 -9.18 3.71
C LEU A 63 6.40 -8.10 2.79
N SER A 64 5.29 -7.47 3.16
CA SER A 64 4.70 -6.35 2.43
C SER A 64 5.69 -5.17 2.34
N MET A 65 6.33 -4.81 3.46
CA MET A 65 7.35 -3.75 3.48
C MET A 65 8.56 -4.07 2.61
N MET A 66 9.07 -5.31 2.65
CA MET A 66 10.18 -5.74 1.78
C MET A 66 9.80 -5.64 0.30
N LEU A 67 8.58 -6.02 -0.05
CA LEU A 67 8.05 -5.92 -1.41
C LEU A 67 7.95 -4.47 -1.86
N LEU A 68 7.36 -3.58 -1.04
CA LEU A 68 7.21 -2.15 -1.33
C LEU A 68 8.57 -1.44 -1.46
N ILE A 69 9.53 -1.74 -0.59
CA ILE A 69 10.92 -1.24 -0.70
C ILE A 69 11.56 -1.73 -2.01
N GLY A 70 11.41 -3.02 -2.32
CA GLY A 70 11.87 -3.60 -3.57
C GLY A 70 11.26 -2.88 -4.77
N LEU A 71 9.96 -2.63 -4.76
CA LEU A 71 9.24 -1.91 -5.80
C LEU A 71 9.79 -0.49 -5.97
N CYS A 72 9.99 0.27 -4.89
CA CYS A 72 10.64 1.59 -4.91
C CYS A 72 12.01 1.56 -5.60
N ILE A 73 12.88 0.63 -5.19
CA ILE A 73 14.22 0.47 -5.77
C ILE A 73 14.11 0.12 -7.25
N GLY A 74 13.21 -0.79 -7.61
CA GLY A 74 12.95 -1.23 -8.97
C GLY A 74 12.47 -0.08 -9.88
N LEU A 75 11.57 0.77 -9.38
CA LEU A 75 11.04 1.93 -10.10
C LEU A 75 12.13 2.98 -10.34
N VAL A 76 12.90 3.34 -9.30
CA VAL A 76 14.02 4.29 -9.41
C VAL A 76 15.08 3.77 -10.38
N ARG A 77 15.36 2.46 -10.35
CA ARG A 77 16.32 1.79 -11.26
C ARG A 77 15.71 1.40 -12.61
N LYS A 78 14.46 1.78 -12.88
CA LYS A 78 13.75 1.55 -14.15
C LYS A 78 13.70 0.08 -14.58
N ARG A 79 13.70 -0.85 -13.63
CA ARG A 79 13.69 -2.28 -13.93
C ARG A 79 12.34 -2.72 -14.48
N SER A 80 12.36 -3.54 -15.53
CA SER A 80 11.15 -4.10 -16.17
C SER A 80 10.25 -4.88 -15.21
N TRP A 81 10.83 -5.62 -14.27
CA TRP A 81 10.09 -6.36 -13.26
C TRP A 81 9.32 -5.45 -12.30
N ALA A 82 9.82 -4.25 -12.00
CA ALA A 82 9.19 -3.31 -11.07
C ALA A 82 7.85 -2.81 -11.62
N ARG A 83 7.77 -2.64 -12.95
CA ARG A 83 6.51 -2.30 -13.63
C ARG A 83 5.47 -3.40 -13.46
N MET A 84 5.86 -4.65 -13.69
CA MET A 84 4.94 -5.78 -13.59
C MET A 84 4.52 -6.02 -12.14
N LEU A 85 5.48 -5.98 -11.22
CA LEU A 85 5.22 -6.10 -9.78
C LEU A 85 4.29 -4.98 -9.29
N GLY A 86 4.51 -3.73 -9.70
CA GLY A 86 3.63 -2.62 -9.37
C GLY A 86 2.21 -2.84 -9.85
N ILE A 87 2.02 -3.25 -11.12
CA ILE A 87 0.68 -3.54 -11.65
C ILE A 87 -0.01 -4.66 -10.84
N VAL A 88 0.70 -5.76 -10.59
CA VAL A 88 0.16 -6.91 -9.83
C VAL A 88 -0.18 -6.50 -8.40
N TRP A 89 0.68 -5.72 -7.75
CA TRP A 89 0.47 -5.22 -6.39
C TRP A 89 -0.78 -4.34 -6.30
N TYR A 90 -0.94 -3.36 -7.19
CA TYR A 90 -2.14 -2.52 -7.19
C TYR A 90 -3.42 -3.31 -7.50
N LEU A 91 -3.35 -4.31 -8.38
CA LEU A 91 -4.49 -5.21 -8.60
C LEU A 91 -4.82 -6.02 -7.34
N TYR A 92 -3.80 -6.51 -6.65
CA TYR A 92 -3.95 -7.20 -5.38
C TYR A 92 -4.61 -6.28 -4.33
N ASP A 93 -4.17 -5.03 -4.18
CA ASP A 93 -4.77 -4.07 -3.24
C ASP A 93 -6.23 -3.76 -3.56
N ILE A 94 -6.58 -3.63 -4.84
CA ILE A 94 -7.97 -3.43 -5.27
C ILE A 94 -8.84 -4.63 -4.87
N VAL A 95 -8.36 -5.85 -5.15
CA VAL A 95 -9.08 -7.08 -4.79
C VAL A 95 -9.19 -7.21 -3.27
N LEU A 96 -8.12 -6.91 -2.54
CA LEU A 96 -8.08 -6.97 -1.09
C LEU A 96 -9.01 -5.96 -0.45
N ALA A 97 -9.05 -4.72 -0.96
CA ALA A 97 -9.96 -3.68 -0.49
C ALA A 97 -11.43 -4.07 -0.72
N ALA A 98 -11.74 -4.64 -1.90
CA ALA A 98 -13.07 -5.16 -2.18
C ALA A 98 -13.44 -6.32 -1.23
N ALA A 99 -12.54 -7.28 -1.01
CA ALA A 99 -12.76 -8.40 -0.09
C ALA A 99 -12.96 -7.91 1.35
N ASN A 100 -12.16 -6.93 1.81
CA ASN A 100 -12.30 -6.31 3.11
C ASN A 100 -13.64 -5.59 3.26
N TYR A 101 -14.07 -4.84 2.24
CA TYR A 101 -15.37 -4.16 2.25
C TYR A 101 -16.53 -5.16 2.32
N VAL A 102 -16.51 -6.22 1.50
CA VAL A 102 -17.54 -7.27 1.52
C VAL A 102 -17.57 -7.98 2.86
N SER A 103 -16.41 -8.37 3.40
CA SER A 103 -16.32 -9.06 4.69
C SER A 103 -16.83 -8.19 5.83
N PHE A 104 -16.51 -6.90 5.79
CA PHE A 104 -17.03 -5.92 6.75
C PHE A 104 -18.55 -5.83 6.70
N VAL A 105 -19.14 -5.68 5.51
CA VAL A 105 -20.59 -5.57 5.34
C VAL A 105 -21.32 -6.84 5.79
N GLN A 106 -20.71 -8.02 5.59
CA GLN A 106 -21.30 -9.29 6.01
C GLN A 106 -21.22 -9.54 7.52
N SER A 107 -20.22 -8.98 8.21
CA SER A 107 -20.02 -9.22 9.64
C SER A 107 -19.42 -7.99 10.35
N PRO A 108 -20.16 -6.87 10.47
CA PRO A 108 -19.59 -5.62 10.99
C PRO A 108 -19.02 -5.74 12.41
N GLY A 109 -19.68 -6.54 13.27
CA GLY A 109 -19.29 -6.74 14.66
C GLY A 109 -17.87 -7.28 14.84
N SER A 110 -17.46 -8.28 14.05
CA SER A 110 -16.11 -8.87 14.15
C SER A 110 -14.99 -7.92 13.71
N PHE A 111 -15.32 -6.93 12.88
CA PHE A 111 -14.38 -5.90 12.43
C PHE A 111 -14.42 -4.65 13.31
N MET A 112 -15.52 -4.37 14.00
CA MET A 112 -15.62 -3.23 14.93
C MET A 112 -14.55 -3.26 16.01
N ASP A 113 -14.41 -4.37 16.70
CA ASP A 113 -13.43 -4.49 17.78
C ASP A 113 -12.01 -4.28 17.27
N MET A 114 -11.73 -4.71 16.05
CA MET A 114 -10.46 -4.48 15.37
C MET A 114 -10.26 -2.99 15.05
N TYR A 115 -11.22 -2.33 14.41
CA TYR A 115 -11.12 -0.91 14.06
C TYR A 115 -11.04 0.01 15.27
N GLN A 116 -11.65 -0.36 16.40
CA GLN A 116 -11.47 0.39 17.65
C GLN A 116 -10.01 0.36 18.12
N GLN A 117 -9.23 -0.68 17.83
CA GLN A 117 -7.80 -0.73 18.20
C GLN A 117 -6.93 0.22 17.36
N TYR A 118 -7.41 0.68 16.20
CA TYR A 118 -6.71 1.69 15.39
C TYR A 118 -6.93 3.11 15.92
N LYS A 119 -7.94 3.34 16.77
CA LYS A 119 -8.32 4.68 17.20
C LYS A 119 -7.31 5.21 18.24
N PRO A 120 -6.93 6.50 18.16
CA PRO A 120 -6.27 7.18 19.28
C PRO A 120 -7.17 7.24 20.52
N ASP A 121 -6.58 7.27 21.71
CA ASP A 121 -7.31 7.22 22.99
C ASP A 121 -8.29 8.38 23.18
N ASP A 122 -7.98 9.53 22.58
CA ASP A 122 -8.77 10.77 22.63
C ASP A 122 -9.91 10.83 21.58
N VAL A 123 -10.02 9.82 20.70
CA VAL A 123 -11.05 9.78 19.66
C VAL A 123 -12.28 8.99 20.16
N PRO A 124 -13.51 9.53 19.97
CA PRO A 124 -14.75 8.83 20.30
C PRO A 124 -14.81 7.45 19.65
N MET A 125 -15.62 6.54 20.22
CA MET A 125 -15.85 5.23 19.60
C MET A 125 -16.30 5.41 18.15
N LEU A 126 -15.60 4.74 17.25
CA LEU A 126 -15.94 4.77 15.83
C LEU A 126 -17.28 4.03 15.65
N SER A 127 -18.27 4.67 15.06
CA SER A 127 -19.52 3.99 14.74
C SER A 127 -19.37 3.12 13.49
N GLU A 128 -20.18 2.07 13.39
CA GLU A 128 -20.24 1.22 12.21
C GLU A 128 -20.45 2.06 10.93
N ILE A 129 -21.35 3.04 10.99
CA ILE A 129 -21.65 3.94 9.86
C ILE A 129 -20.40 4.71 9.42
N ILE A 130 -19.59 5.19 10.37
CA ILE A 130 -18.34 5.91 10.05
C ILE A 130 -17.37 4.97 9.35
N ILE A 131 -17.17 3.77 9.88
CA ILE A 131 -16.22 2.81 9.33
C ILE A 131 -16.65 2.32 7.95
N THR A 132 -17.93 2.01 7.75
CA THR A 132 -18.48 1.67 6.43
C THR A 132 -18.22 2.77 5.41
N ARG A 133 -18.42 4.04 5.79
CA ARG A 133 -18.17 5.18 4.91
C ARG A 133 -16.68 5.32 4.60
N VAL A 134 -15.80 5.20 5.59
CA VAL A 134 -14.35 5.26 5.41
C VAL A 134 -13.89 4.14 4.48
N LEU A 135 -14.34 2.91 4.69
CA LEU A 135 -14.00 1.76 3.83
C LEU A 135 -14.55 1.93 2.41
N GLY A 136 -15.78 2.42 2.26
CA GLY A 136 -16.36 2.69 0.95
C GLY A 136 -15.60 3.77 0.19
N VAL A 137 -15.26 4.89 0.85
CA VAL A 137 -14.46 5.96 0.25
C VAL A 137 -13.05 5.46 -0.10
N ASN A 138 -12.41 4.70 0.79
CA ASN A 138 -11.10 4.12 0.53
C ASN A 138 -11.13 3.16 -0.66
N MET A 139 -12.16 2.32 -0.77
CA MET A 139 -12.34 1.42 -1.92
C MET A 139 -12.46 2.22 -3.23
N ILE A 140 -13.32 3.24 -3.28
CA ILE A 140 -13.48 4.10 -4.47
C ILE A 140 -12.15 4.77 -4.83
N PHE A 141 -11.45 5.32 -3.82
CA PHE A 141 -10.16 5.97 -4.02
C PHE A 141 -9.11 4.98 -4.57
N LEU A 142 -9.02 3.76 -4.03
CA LEU A 142 -8.12 2.71 -4.51
C LEU A 142 -8.44 2.28 -5.93
N PHE A 143 -9.73 2.14 -6.29
CA PHE A 143 -10.13 1.83 -7.67
C PHE A 143 -9.71 2.92 -8.66
N ILE A 144 -9.97 4.19 -8.34
CA ILE A 144 -9.63 5.31 -9.21
C ILE A 144 -8.11 5.47 -9.31
N SER A 145 -7.42 5.57 -8.18
CA SER A 145 -5.97 5.76 -8.14
C SER A 145 -5.22 4.56 -8.73
N GLY A 146 -5.62 3.33 -8.38
CA GLY A 146 -5.08 2.10 -8.93
C GLY A 146 -5.28 2.00 -10.44
N GLY A 147 -6.46 2.37 -10.95
CA GLY A 147 -6.72 2.43 -12.40
C GLY A 147 -5.80 3.43 -13.13
N ILE A 148 -5.63 4.63 -12.57
CA ILE A 148 -4.71 5.64 -13.11
C ILE A 148 -3.27 5.12 -13.12
N ILE A 149 -2.83 4.53 -12.01
CA ILE A 149 -1.48 4.02 -11.82
C ILE A 149 -1.19 2.85 -12.75
N ILE A 150 -2.07 1.85 -12.81
CA ILE A 150 -1.94 0.70 -13.70
C ILE A 150 -1.91 1.18 -15.16
N GLY A 151 -2.82 2.07 -15.54
CA GLY A 151 -2.84 2.67 -16.88
C GLY A 151 -1.55 3.40 -17.21
N TYR A 152 -1.00 4.16 -16.26
CA TYR A 152 0.28 4.86 -16.39
C TYR A 152 1.46 3.89 -16.54
N LEU A 153 1.58 2.89 -15.67
CA LEU A 153 2.63 1.87 -15.73
C LEU A 153 2.56 1.06 -17.02
N TYR A 154 1.35 0.75 -17.49
CA TYR A 154 1.14 0.05 -18.77
C TYR A 154 1.64 0.88 -19.96
N ARG A 155 1.25 2.16 -20.04
CA ARG A 155 1.71 3.09 -21.10
C ARG A 155 3.20 3.39 -21.03
N SER A 156 3.79 3.37 -19.83
CA SER A 156 5.20 3.67 -19.60
C SER A 156 6.15 2.51 -19.91
N LYS A 157 5.73 1.48 -20.67
CA LYS A 157 6.57 0.30 -21.00
C LYS A 157 7.98 0.68 -21.51
N LYS A 158 8.09 1.72 -22.35
CA LYS A 158 9.38 2.22 -22.88
C LYS A 158 10.31 2.79 -21.83
N TYR A 159 9.77 3.30 -20.72
CA TYR A 159 10.58 3.80 -19.61
C TYR A 159 11.33 2.66 -18.90
N PHE A 160 10.74 1.47 -18.88
CA PHE A 160 11.22 0.28 -18.18
C PHE A 160 11.92 -0.75 -19.08
N SER A 161 12.24 -0.39 -20.33
CA SER A 161 12.87 -1.29 -21.31
C SER A 161 14.40 -1.21 -21.32
N ARG A 162 15.02 -0.72 -20.23
CA ARG A 162 16.47 -0.71 -20.01
C ARG A 162 16.84 -1.77 -18.98
#